data_AF-B4JCB3-F1
#
_entry.id   AF-B4JCB3-F1
#
_cell.length_a   1.000
_cell.length_b   1.000
_cell.length_c   1.000
_cell.angle_alpha   90.00
_cell.angle_beta   90.00
_cell.angle_gamma   90.00
#
_symmetry.space_group_name_H-M   'P 1'
#
loop_
_entity.id
_entity.type
_entity.pdbx_description
1 polymer ?
#
loop_
_entity_poly.entity_id
_entity_poly.type
_entity_poly.pdbx_seq_one_letter_code
_entity_poly.pdbx_strand_id
1 'polypeptide(L)'
;MSLLTVTLRVLDILSTIFGCNIYKFVPSRGKFVRRRKLQLLVTLLHWIWLRPFLILVFCLHIYFFTLRFLIIVTGGTDDSALMMMYFLGFLILKFTNIFTTISTTYIYKYRRQQTESVLNEGGNSRPGLLHTLMPNPLADLPLLAPMGCDQYFRGSTGGIVSFNFAGGAYMPNMKYVICVAGGANQQITYSIEHFALSKSSGAPGAGYDSDCHSTVSTWGRASDYLLIPNSYVANNQAIQATYYCGTGLAGTKIIARPPFVLHFSSDGQTSATETGFQLTYTVQQSQALL
;
A
#
# COMPACT_ATOMS: atom_id res chain seq x y z
N MET A 1 -24.10 -5.21 3.06
CA MET A 1 -22.92 -4.70 2.32
C MET A 1 -23.40 -3.70 1.27
N SER A 2 -22.83 -2.50 1.22
CA SER A 2 -23.25 -1.45 0.28
C SER A 2 -22.92 -1.85 -1.17
N LEU A 3 -23.80 -1.50 -2.13
CA LEU A 3 -23.59 -1.67 -3.56
C LEU A 3 -22.23 -1.08 -4.00
N LEU A 4 -21.82 0.01 -3.35
CA LEU A 4 -20.53 0.66 -3.55
C LEU A 4 -19.35 -0.26 -3.21
N THR A 5 -19.43 -0.99 -2.09
CA THR A 5 -18.37 -1.91 -1.64
C THR A 5 -18.22 -3.09 -2.59
N VAL A 6 -19.33 -3.59 -3.13
CA VAL A 6 -19.32 -4.67 -4.14
C VAL A 6 -18.70 -4.16 -5.45
N THR A 7 -19.05 -2.94 -5.87
CA THR A 7 -18.53 -2.35 -7.11
C THR A 7 -17.04 -2.08 -7.01
N LEU A 8 -16.56 -1.57 -5.87
CA LEU A 8 -15.13 -1.32 -5.62
C LEU A 8 -14.32 -2.63 -5.58
N ARG A 9 -14.85 -3.69 -4.96
CA ARG A 9 -14.17 -5.00 -4.95
C ARG A 9 -14.14 -5.66 -6.32
N VAL A 10 -15.20 -5.52 -7.11
CA VAL A 10 -15.20 -5.98 -8.50
C VAL A 10 -14.18 -5.19 -9.32
N LEU A 11 -14.09 -3.87 -9.14
CA LEU A 11 -13.10 -3.05 -9.83
C LEU A 11 -11.67 -3.44 -9.48
N ASP A 12 -11.40 -3.71 -8.20
CA ASP A 12 -10.11 -4.13 -7.70
C ASP A 12 -9.71 -5.49 -8.30
N ILE A 13 -10.60 -6.48 -8.24
CA ILE A 13 -10.43 -7.81 -8.86
C ILE A 13 -10.22 -7.71 -10.37
N LEU A 14 -10.99 -6.86 -11.07
CA LEU A 14 -10.81 -6.63 -12.50
C LEU A 14 -9.47 -5.94 -12.78
N SER A 15 -9.01 -5.04 -11.90
CA SER A 15 -7.69 -4.42 -12.00
C SER A 15 -6.56 -5.41 -11.75
N THR A 16 -6.74 -6.41 -10.89
CA THR A 16 -5.75 -7.47 -10.68
C THR A 16 -5.75 -8.46 -11.85
N ILE A 17 -6.93 -8.86 -12.34
CA ILE A 17 -7.09 -9.81 -13.46
C ILE A 17 -6.64 -9.18 -14.79
N PHE A 18 -6.97 -7.91 -15.04
CA PHE A 18 -6.58 -7.20 -16.28
C PHE A 18 -5.28 -6.41 -16.16
N GLY A 19 -4.83 -6.07 -14.95
CA GLY A 19 -3.56 -5.39 -14.69
C GLY A 19 -2.35 -6.31 -14.85
N CYS A 20 -2.54 -7.63 -14.78
CA CYS A 20 -1.50 -8.56 -15.19
C CYS A 20 -1.35 -8.60 -16.73
N ASN A 21 -0.43 -7.78 -17.23
CA ASN A 21 0.31 -8.01 -18.48
C ASN A 21 -0.39 -7.60 -19.81
N ILE A 22 -0.95 -6.37 -19.85
CA ILE A 22 -1.52 -5.74 -21.06
C ILE A 22 -0.49 -5.64 -22.20
N TYR A 23 0.78 -5.44 -21.85
CA TYR A 23 1.90 -5.29 -22.79
C TYR A 23 2.87 -6.45 -22.64
N LYS A 24 3.16 -7.14 -23.75
CA LYS A 24 4.20 -8.18 -23.83
C LYS A 24 5.41 -7.58 -24.54
N PHE A 25 6.58 -7.64 -23.93
CA PHE A 25 7.82 -7.32 -24.63
C PHE A 25 8.12 -8.38 -25.70
N VAL A 26 8.47 -7.95 -26.92
CA VAL A 26 8.84 -8.85 -28.02
C VAL A 26 10.34 -8.64 -28.30
N PRO A 27 11.23 -9.53 -27.81
CA PRO A 27 12.68 -9.36 -27.92
C PRO A 27 13.16 -9.17 -29.35
N SER A 28 12.60 -9.92 -30.31
CA SER A 28 12.97 -9.83 -31.73
C SER A 28 12.67 -8.49 -32.39
N ARG A 29 11.86 -7.63 -31.76
CA ARG A 29 11.48 -6.32 -32.29
C ARG A 29 11.92 -5.16 -31.40
N GLY A 30 12.50 -5.43 -30.22
CA GLY A 30 12.89 -4.41 -29.24
C GLY A 30 11.74 -3.51 -28.77
N LYS A 31 10.49 -3.99 -28.86
CA LYS A 31 9.29 -3.16 -28.61
C LYS A 31 8.30 -3.87 -27.70
N PHE A 32 7.60 -3.09 -26.90
CA PHE A 32 6.44 -3.57 -26.16
C PHE A 32 5.23 -3.64 -27.09
N VAL A 33 4.69 -4.85 -27.26
CA VAL A 33 3.53 -5.12 -28.10
C VAL A 33 2.36 -5.52 -27.22
N ARG A 34 1.22 -4.87 -27.42
CA ARG A 34 -0.01 -5.22 -26.72
C ARG A 34 -0.46 -6.64 -27.05
N ARG A 35 -0.99 -7.37 -26.08
CA ARG A 35 -1.60 -8.69 -26.34
C ARG A 35 -2.85 -8.54 -27.20
N ARG A 36 -2.78 -9.00 -28.46
CA ARG A 36 -3.89 -8.92 -29.45
C ARG A 36 -5.20 -9.50 -28.93
N LYS A 37 -5.16 -10.63 -28.22
CA LYS A 37 -6.35 -11.28 -27.64
C LYS A 37 -7.08 -10.39 -26.62
N LEU A 38 -6.33 -9.75 -25.72
CA LEU A 38 -6.90 -8.87 -24.70
C LEU A 38 -7.48 -7.60 -25.33
N GLN A 39 -6.77 -7.02 -26.30
CA GLN A 39 -7.28 -5.86 -27.04
C GLN A 39 -8.58 -6.19 -27.77
N LEU A 40 -8.66 -7.37 -28.40
CA LEU A 40 -9.85 -7.83 -29.10
C LEU A 40 -11.01 -7.98 -28.12
N LEU A 41 -10.80 -8.63 -26.97
CA LEU A 41 -11.83 -8.79 -25.93
C LEU A 41 -12.35 -7.44 -25.42
N VAL A 42 -11.48 -6.50 -25.08
CA VAL A 42 -11.86 -5.15 -24.62
C VAL A 42 -12.62 -4.39 -25.70
N THR A 43 -12.18 -4.50 -26.96
CA THR A 43 -12.83 -3.84 -28.11
C THR A 43 -14.21 -4.44 -28.36
N LEU A 44 -14.35 -5.75 -28.26
CA LEU A 44 -15.58 -6.49 -28.48
C LEU A 44 -16.60 -6.22 -27.36
N LEU A 45 -16.16 -6.17 -26.10
CA LEU A 45 -16.99 -5.75 -24.96
C LEU A 45 -17.52 -4.30 -25.15
N HIS A 46 -16.65 -3.38 -25.57
CA HIS A 46 -17.05 -2.00 -25.87
C HIS A 46 -18.05 -1.92 -27.04
N TRP A 47 -17.83 -2.69 -28.09
CA TRP A 47 -18.63 -2.60 -29.32
C TRP A 47 -19.98 -3.31 -29.19
N ILE A 48 -20.03 -4.50 -28.57
CA ILE A 48 -21.27 -5.28 -28.43
C ILE A 48 -22.16 -4.74 -27.32
N TRP A 49 -21.57 -4.34 -26.18
CA TRP A 49 -22.36 -4.05 -24.99
C TRP A 49 -22.43 -2.56 -24.68
N LEU A 50 -21.28 -1.90 -24.52
CA LEU A 50 -21.25 -0.53 -24.02
C LEU A 50 -21.84 0.48 -25.02
N ARG A 51 -21.45 0.42 -26.30
CA ARG A 51 -21.90 1.39 -27.31
C ARG A 51 -23.40 1.30 -27.61
N PRO A 52 -23.99 0.12 -27.88
CA PRO A 52 -25.43 0.02 -28.13
C PRO A 52 -26.24 0.42 -26.91
N PHE A 53 -25.79 0.07 -25.70
CA PHE A 53 -26.44 0.49 -24.46
C PHE A 53 -26.44 2.02 -24.29
N LEU A 54 -25.30 2.68 -24.51
CA LEU A 54 -25.21 4.14 -24.43
C LEU A 54 -26.08 4.83 -25.48
N ILE A 55 -26.13 4.30 -26.72
CA ILE A 55 -26.99 4.83 -27.79
C ILE A 55 -28.46 4.67 -27.40
N LEU A 56 -28.88 3.49 -26.92
CA LEU A 56 -30.25 3.23 -26.49
C LEU A 56 -30.67 4.18 -25.35
N VAL A 57 -29.83 4.31 -24.31
CA VAL A 57 -30.07 5.22 -23.19
C VAL A 57 -30.18 6.66 -23.68
N PHE A 58 -29.29 7.09 -24.58
CA PHE A 58 -29.33 8.43 -25.17
C PHE A 58 -30.62 8.66 -25.98
N CYS A 59 -31.02 7.72 -26.84
CA CYS A 59 -32.24 7.81 -27.64
C CYS A 59 -33.51 7.86 -26.78
N LEU A 60 -33.58 7.06 -25.72
CA LEU A 60 -34.70 7.10 -24.78
C LEU A 60 -34.77 8.46 -24.07
N HIS A 61 -33.63 8.98 -23.62
CA HIS A 61 -33.63 10.24 -22.88
C HIS A 61 -33.85 11.47 -23.75
N ILE A 62 -33.33 11.50 -24.98
CA ILE A 62 -33.55 12.63 -25.90
C ILE A 62 -35.03 12.74 -26.27
N TYR A 63 -35.73 11.62 -26.44
CA TYR A 63 -37.17 11.59 -26.66
C TYR A 63 -37.96 12.15 -25.48
N PHE A 64 -37.66 11.69 -24.25
CA PHE A 64 -38.28 12.24 -23.04
C PHE A 64 -37.97 13.73 -22.86
N PHE A 65 -36.77 14.15 -23.21
CA PHE A 65 -36.34 15.54 -23.15
C PHE A 65 -37.14 16.42 -24.10
N THR A 66 -37.23 16.06 -25.38
CA THR A 66 -37.93 16.87 -26.39
C THR A 66 -39.41 17.00 -26.07
N LEU A 67 -40.06 15.93 -25.61
CA LEU A 67 -41.46 15.99 -25.17
C LEU A 67 -41.66 16.93 -23.98
N ARG A 68 -40.83 16.79 -22.92
CA ARG A 68 -40.91 17.67 -21.75
C ARG A 68 -40.62 19.12 -22.09
N PHE A 69 -39.61 19.37 -22.91
CA PHE A 69 -39.25 20.69 -23.39
C PHE A 69 -40.42 21.33 -24.15
N LEU A 70 -41.00 20.61 -25.12
CA LEU A 70 -42.14 21.10 -25.89
C LEU A 70 -43.32 21.45 -24.98
N ILE A 71 -43.66 20.61 -24.00
CA ILE A 71 -44.72 20.88 -23.03
C ILE A 71 -44.46 22.15 -22.22
N ILE A 72 -43.23 22.37 -21.77
CA ILE A 72 -42.88 23.57 -20.98
C ILE A 72 -42.95 24.83 -21.87
N VAL A 73 -42.49 24.77 -23.13
CA VAL A 73 -42.54 25.91 -24.06
C VAL A 73 -43.98 26.24 -24.46
N THR A 74 -44.82 25.24 -24.72
CA THR A 74 -46.20 25.48 -25.18
C THR A 74 -47.17 25.82 -24.04
N GLY A 75 -46.80 25.57 -22.78
CA GLY A 75 -47.65 25.81 -21.60
C GLY A 75 -47.89 27.30 -21.25
N GLY A 76 -47.10 28.23 -21.79
CA GLY A 76 -47.40 29.67 -21.74
C GLY A 76 -47.47 30.33 -20.35
N THR A 77 -46.84 29.76 -19.33
CA THR A 77 -46.80 30.32 -17.98
C THR A 77 -45.62 31.29 -17.79
N ASP A 78 -45.80 32.33 -16.98
CA ASP A 78 -44.73 33.29 -16.63
C ASP A 78 -43.49 32.62 -16.00
N ASP A 79 -43.65 31.45 -15.38
CA ASP A 79 -42.57 30.68 -14.74
C ASP A 79 -41.79 29.73 -15.70
N SER A 80 -42.09 29.76 -17.00
CA SER A 80 -41.51 28.84 -17.99
C SER A 80 -39.97 28.89 -18.03
N ALA A 81 -39.37 30.07 -17.88
CA ALA A 81 -37.92 30.25 -17.86
C ALA A 81 -37.27 29.58 -16.64
N LEU A 82 -37.89 29.69 -15.46
CA LEU A 82 -37.38 29.08 -14.24
C LEU A 82 -37.50 27.55 -14.29
N MET A 83 -38.62 27.04 -14.81
CA MET A 83 -38.80 25.60 -15.05
C MET A 83 -37.77 25.05 -16.04
N MET A 84 -37.42 25.81 -17.08
CA MET A 84 -36.34 25.42 -18.00
C MET A 84 -34.97 25.35 -17.33
N MET A 85 -34.65 26.30 -16.44
CA MET A 85 -33.39 26.25 -15.69
C MET A 85 -33.31 25.04 -14.77
N TYR A 86 -34.36 24.73 -14.00
CA TYR A 86 -34.38 23.55 -13.14
C TYR A 86 -34.29 22.25 -13.94
N PHE A 87 -34.98 22.18 -15.07
CA PHE A 87 -34.94 21.03 -15.96
C PHE A 87 -33.55 20.83 -16.57
N LEU A 88 -32.88 21.91 -17.00
CA LEU A 88 -31.51 21.86 -17.50
C LEU A 88 -30.52 21.41 -16.41
N GLY A 89 -30.66 21.92 -15.19
CA GLY A 89 -29.83 21.50 -14.05
C GLY A 89 -30.01 20.01 -13.70
N PHE A 90 -31.25 19.52 -13.69
CA PHE A 90 -31.55 18.11 -13.49
C PHE A 90 -30.95 17.23 -14.59
N LEU A 91 -30.95 17.71 -15.84
CA LEU A 91 -30.39 17.00 -16.99
C LEU A 91 -28.87 16.85 -16.86
N ILE A 92 -28.16 17.91 -16.46
CA ILE A 92 -26.72 17.88 -16.21
C ILE A 92 -26.37 16.85 -15.12
N LEU A 93 -27.10 16.85 -14.01
CA LEU A 93 -26.89 15.91 -12.91
C LEU A 93 -27.17 14.46 -13.35
N LYS A 94 -28.25 14.22 -14.11
CA LYS A 94 -28.63 12.89 -14.58
C LYS A 94 -27.61 12.31 -15.57
N PHE A 95 -27.01 13.13 -16.42
CA PHE A 95 -26.04 12.70 -17.42
C PHE A 95 -24.57 12.78 -16.99
N THR A 96 -24.30 13.07 -15.71
CA THR A 96 -22.94 13.13 -15.17
C THR A 96 -22.16 11.84 -15.48
N ASN A 97 -22.79 10.66 -15.36
CA ASN A 97 -22.16 9.37 -15.69
C ASN A 97 -21.74 9.23 -17.16
N ILE A 98 -22.49 9.82 -18.11
CA ILE A 98 -22.13 9.79 -19.53
C ILE A 98 -20.89 10.66 -19.77
N PHE A 99 -20.87 11.87 -19.22
CA PHE A 99 -19.70 12.74 -19.29
C PHE A 99 -18.47 12.09 -18.65
N THR A 100 -18.61 11.47 -17.48
CA THR A 100 -17.52 10.72 -16.83
C THR A 100 -17.03 9.57 -17.71
N THR A 101 -17.93 8.83 -18.38
CA THR A 101 -17.56 7.73 -19.28
C THR A 101 -16.81 8.21 -20.52
N ILE A 102 -17.24 9.32 -21.13
CA ILE A 102 -16.56 9.93 -22.28
C ILE A 102 -15.18 10.46 -21.86
N SER A 103 -15.10 11.18 -20.74
CA SER A 103 -13.85 11.72 -20.21
C SER A 103 -12.85 10.61 -19.86
N THR A 104 -13.30 9.54 -19.18
CA THR A 104 -12.44 8.38 -18.87
C THR A 104 -11.99 7.66 -20.14
N THR A 105 -12.85 7.50 -21.15
CA THR A 105 -12.48 6.92 -22.45
C THR A 105 -11.45 7.78 -23.18
N TYR A 106 -11.63 9.11 -23.17
CA TYR A 106 -10.70 10.06 -23.77
C TYR A 106 -9.33 10.03 -23.06
N ILE A 107 -9.33 10.10 -21.73
CA ILE A 107 -8.11 10.01 -20.90
C ILE A 107 -7.41 8.67 -21.12
N TYR A 108 -8.15 7.56 -21.16
CA TYR A 108 -7.60 6.24 -21.45
C TYR A 108 -6.95 6.20 -22.83
N LYS A 109 -7.61 6.71 -23.88
CA LYS A 109 -7.07 6.73 -25.25
C LYS A 109 -5.82 7.60 -25.35
N TYR A 110 -5.79 8.75 -24.70
CA TYR A 110 -4.66 9.66 -24.71
C TYR A 110 -3.47 9.12 -23.90
N ARG A 111 -3.70 8.74 -22.62
CA ARG A 111 -2.65 8.15 -21.77
C ARG A 111 -2.10 6.86 -22.38
N ARG A 112 -2.93 6.07 -23.06
CA ARG A 112 -2.48 4.89 -23.81
C ARG A 112 -1.37 5.20 -24.80
N GLN A 113 -1.52 6.26 -25.61
CA GLN A 113 -0.52 6.62 -26.63
C GLN A 113 0.79 7.06 -25.97
N GLN A 114 0.69 7.82 -24.88
CA GLN A 114 1.83 8.27 -24.10
C GLN A 114 2.56 7.11 -23.40
N THR A 115 1.85 6.12 -22.85
CA THR A 115 2.48 4.92 -22.28
C THR A 115 3.20 4.10 -23.35
N GLU A 116 2.62 3.98 -24.55
CA GLU A 116 3.26 3.29 -25.68
C GLU A 116 4.52 4.03 -26.18
N SER A 117 4.55 5.37 -26.18
CA SER A 117 5.75 6.13 -26.54
C SER A 117 6.84 5.97 -25.47
N VAL A 118 6.53 6.15 -24.19
CA VAL A 118 7.49 6.03 -23.08
C VAL A 118 8.11 4.63 -23.01
N LEU A 119 7.29 3.58 -23.13
CA LEU A 119 7.78 2.19 -23.10
C LEU A 119 8.73 1.88 -24.28
N ASN A 120 8.51 2.48 -25.45
CA ASN A 120 9.32 2.22 -26.63
C ASN A 120 10.53 3.17 -26.76
N GLU A 121 10.45 4.39 -26.21
CA GLU A 121 11.60 5.30 -26.06
C GLU A 121 12.63 4.69 -25.10
N GLY A 122 12.18 4.20 -23.93
CA GLY A 122 13.06 3.49 -22.99
C GLY A 122 13.71 2.22 -23.56
N GLY A 123 13.08 1.59 -24.56
CA GLY A 123 13.62 0.41 -25.24
C GLY A 123 14.65 0.72 -26.35
N ASN A 124 14.54 1.87 -27.00
CA ASN A 124 15.44 2.25 -28.10
C ASN A 124 16.71 2.95 -27.64
N SER A 125 16.72 3.60 -26.47
CA SER A 125 17.84 4.46 -26.09
C SER A 125 19.09 3.72 -25.63
N ARG A 126 19.00 2.45 -25.17
CA ARG A 126 20.18 1.66 -24.76
C ARG A 126 19.89 0.14 -24.81
N PRO A 127 20.37 -0.61 -25.82
CA PRO A 127 20.17 -2.06 -25.88
C PRO A 127 20.81 -2.84 -24.70
N GLY A 128 21.74 -2.21 -23.95
CA GLY A 128 22.27 -2.75 -22.70
C GLY A 128 21.40 -2.51 -21.46
N LEU A 129 20.58 -1.45 -21.44
CA LEU A 129 19.73 -1.09 -20.28
C LEU A 129 18.49 -1.99 -20.20
N LEU A 130 17.99 -2.48 -21.34
CA LEU A 130 16.90 -3.46 -21.36
C LEU A 130 17.31 -4.82 -20.78
N HIS A 131 18.60 -5.20 -20.88
CA HIS A 131 19.10 -6.39 -20.20
C HIS A 131 19.21 -6.18 -18.67
N THR A 132 19.40 -4.94 -18.23
CA THR A 132 19.39 -4.52 -16.80
C THR A 132 17.97 -4.33 -16.24
N LEU A 133 16.97 -4.12 -17.09
CA LEU A 133 15.56 -3.91 -16.71
C LEU A 133 14.67 -5.16 -16.90
N MET A 134 15.22 -6.23 -17.47
CA MET A 134 14.59 -7.55 -17.42
C MET A 134 14.99 -8.14 -16.08
N PRO A 135 14.11 -8.13 -15.06
CA PRO A 135 14.46 -8.77 -13.81
C PRO A 135 14.75 -10.21 -14.14
N ASN A 136 15.99 -10.65 -13.89
CA ASN A 136 16.23 -12.07 -13.81
C ASN A 136 15.54 -12.48 -12.51
N PRO A 137 14.35 -13.12 -12.55
CA PRO A 137 13.51 -13.22 -11.37
C PRO A 137 14.21 -13.95 -10.23
N LEU A 138 15.19 -14.80 -10.56
CA LEU A 138 16.03 -15.51 -9.62
C LEU A 138 17.18 -14.66 -9.05
N ALA A 139 17.76 -13.74 -9.84
CA ALA A 139 18.83 -12.86 -9.37
C ALA A 139 18.30 -11.66 -8.57
N ASP A 140 17.07 -11.23 -8.86
CA ASP A 140 16.42 -10.10 -8.17
C ASP A 140 15.57 -10.55 -6.98
N LEU A 141 15.27 -11.85 -6.86
CA LEU A 141 14.60 -12.43 -5.70
C LEU A 141 15.21 -12.00 -4.36
N PRO A 142 16.55 -12.03 -4.14
CA PRO A 142 17.15 -11.57 -2.90
C PRO A 142 17.06 -10.04 -2.69
N LEU A 143 16.75 -9.28 -3.74
CA LEU A 143 16.57 -7.82 -3.65
C LEU A 143 15.16 -7.44 -3.22
N LEU A 144 14.19 -8.33 -3.40
CA LEU A 144 12.81 -8.13 -3.00
C LEU A 144 12.64 -8.38 -1.50
N ALA A 145 11.88 -7.49 -0.85
CA ALA A 145 11.43 -7.73 0.51
C ALA A 145 10.49 -8.94 0.55
N PRO A 146 10.62 -9.84 1.55
CA PRO A 146 9.62 -10.86 1.79
C PRO A 146 8.23 -10.25 2.01
N MET A 147 7.18 -11.01 1.68
CA MET A 147 5.81 -10.59 1.93
C MET A 147 5.61 -10.32 3.43
N GLY A 148 5.02 -9.16 3.76
CA GLY A 148 4.75 -8.75 5.14
C GLY A 148 5.83 -7.89 5.80
N CYS A 149 6.90 -7.53 5.07
CA CYS A 149 7.92 -6.59 5.53
C CYS A 149 7.63 -5.18 4.99
N ASP A 150 7.42 -4.19 5.87
CA ASP A 150 7.26 -2.78 5.48
C ASP A 150 8.61 -2.09 5.28
N GLN A 151 9.62 -2.49 6.06
CA GLN A 151 11.02 -2.10 5.89
C GLN A 151 11.89 -3.35 5.71
N TYR A 152 12.81 -3.34 4.76
CA TYR A 152 13.68 -4.48 4.49
C TYR A 152 15.14 -4.07 4.35
N PHE A 153 15.98 -4.64 5.21
CA PHE A 153 17.40 -4.39 5.26
C PHE A 153 18.17 -5.62 4.78
N ARG A 154 19.05 -5.44 3.79
CA ARG A 154 19.81 -6.54 3.17
C ARG A 154 21.25 -6.64 3.65
N GLY A 155 21.77 -5.59 4.27
CA GLY A 155 23.13 -5.56 4.79
C GLY A 155 23.29 -6.53 5.96
N SER A 156 24.52 -6.98 6.21
CA SER A 156 24.85 -7.68 7.46
C SER A 156 24.96 -6.72 8.64
N THR A 157 25.02 -5.41 8.39
CA THR A 157 24.97 -4.36 9.41
C THR A 157 24.13 -3.18 8.94
N GLY A 158 23.58 -2.42 9.88
CA GLY A 158 22.85 -1.20 9.58
C GLY A 158 22.17 -0.60 10.80
N GLY A 159 21.63 0.62 10.63
CA GLY A 159 20.82 1.30 11.63
C GLY A 159 19.32 1.13 11.34
N ILE A 160 18.53 0.99 12.39
CA ILE A 160 17.07 0.95 12.35
C ILE A 160 16.56 2.00 13.35
N VAL A 161 15.69 2.88 12.87
CA VAL A 161 15.02 3.91 13.68
C VAL A 161 13.52 3.79 13.53
N SER A 162 12.78 4.14 14.58
CA SER A 162 11.33 4.30 14.47
C SER A 162 10.98 5.43 13.50
N PHE A 163 9.81 5.33 12.86
CA PHE A 163 9.32 6.48 12.09
C PHE A 163 9.11 7.69 13.01
N ASN A 164 9.39 8.87 12.48
CA ASN A 164 9.39 10.15 13.19
C ASN A 164 10.38 10.29 14.36
N PHE A 165 11.41 9.46 14.44
CA PHE A 165 12.41 9.54 15.52
C PHE A 165 13.00 10.95 15.69
N ALA A 166 13.39 11.62 14.59
CA ALA A 166 13.92 12.98 14.63
C ALA A 166 12.87 14.06 14.98
N GLY A 167 11.58 13.74 14.86
CA GLY A 167 10.47 14.64 15.15
C GLY A 167 9.99 14.62 16.62
N GLY A 168 10.67 13.86 17.48
CA GLY A 168 10.31 13.70 18.89
C GLY A 168 9.54 12.41 19.13
N ALA A 169 8.22 12.49 19.28
CA ALA A 169 7.39 11.32 19.58
C ALA A 169 7.07 10.49 18.33
N TYR A 170 7.03 9.16 18.47
CA TYR A 170 6.51 8.29 17.39
C TYR A 170 5.00 8.47 17.22
N MET A 171 4.46 8.16 16.05
CA MET A 171 3.02 8.35 15.82
C MET A 171 2.18 7.26 16.53
N PRO A 172 1.00 7.62 17.08
CA PRO A 172 0.05 6.64 17.62
C PRO A 172 -0.61 5.82 16.50
N ASN A 173 -1.19 4.68 16.88
CA ASN A 173 -1.89 3.71 16.01
C ASN A 173 -1.05 3.18 14.85
N MET A 174 0.26 3.06 15.06
CA MET A 174 1.18 2.54 14.06
C MET A 174 1.37 1.05 14.23
N LYS A 175 1.38 0.32 13.11
CA LYS A 175 1.80 -1.07 13.04
C LYS A 175 2.62 -1.27 11.79
N TYR A 176 3.87 -1.69 11.97
CA TYR A 176 4.74 -2.01 10.84
C TYR A 176 5.79 -3.04 11.22
N VAL A 177 6.28 -3.70 10.18
CA VAL A 177 7.21 -4.83 10.28
C VAL A 177 8.54 -4.45 9.65
N ILE A 178 9.61 -4.66 10.40
CA ILE A 178 10.98 -4.47 9.95
C ILE A 178 11.63 -5.83 9.80
N CYS A 179 12.18 -6.10 8.63
CA CYS A 179 12.85 -7.36 8.33
C CYS A 179 14.32 -7.11 7.99
N VAL A 180 15.18 -8.02 8.47
CA VAL A 180 16.60 -8.05 8.12
C VAL A 180 16.89 -9.37 7.39
N ALA A 181 17.60 -9.29 6.27
CA ALA A 181 18.02 -10.47 5.53
C ALA A 181 18.97 -11.33 6.37
N GLY A 182 18.75 -12.64 6.37
CA GLY A 182 19.60 -13.57 7.08
C GLY A 182 19.26 -15.03 6.81
N GLY A 183 20.21 -15.91 7.05
CA GLY A 183 20.10 -17.36 6.91
C GLY A 183 19.77 -18.08 8.21
N ALA A 184 19.34 -19.33 8.10
CA ALA A 184 18.93 -20.16 9.25
C ALA A 184 20.04 -20.41 10.29
N ASN A 185 21.31 -20.43 9.86
CA ASN A 185 22.48 -20.66 10.71
C ASN A 185 23.16 -19.35 11.17
N GLN A 186 22.42 -18.26 11.18
CA GLN A 186 22.90 -16.95 11.63
C GLN A 186 22.17 -16.54 12.89
N GLN A 187 22.74 -15.56 13.58
CA GLN A 187 22.08 -14.80 14.63
C GLN A 187 22.21 -13.31 14.34
N ILE A 188 21.26 -12.53 14.82
CA ILE A 188 21.31 -11.08 14.75
C ILE A 188 21.48 -10.50 16.14
N THR A 189 22.37 -9.52 16.27
CA THR A 189 22.57 -8.75 17.51
C THR A 189 22.09 -7.33 17.26
N TYR A 190 21.09 -6.89 18.03
CA TYR A 190 20.61 -5.52 18.07
C TYR A 190 21.29 -4.79 19.23
N SER A 191 22.08 -3.77 18.93
CA SER A 191 22.67 -2.85 19.90
C SER A 191 21.75 -1.65 20.04
N ILE A 192 21.19 -1.45 21.23
CA ILE A 192 20.16 -0.44 21.46
C ILE A 192 20.83 0.88 21.83
N GLU A 193 20.67 1.89 20.99
CA GLU A 193 21.25 3.23 21.18
C GLU A 193 20.25 4.13 21.91
N HIS A 194 18.98 4.07 21.52
CA HIS A 194 17.88 4.75 22.18
C HIS A 194 16.65 3.87 22.23
N PHE A 195 15.91 3.91 23.34
CA PHE A 195 14.67 3.15 23.48
C PHE A 195 13.76 3.81 24.51
N ALA A 196 12.60 4.29 24.07
CA ALA A 196 11.62 4.97 24.89
C ALA A 196 10.22 4.74 24.32
N LEU A 197 9.61 3.63 24.75
CA LEU A 197 8.22 3.26 24.44
C LEU A 197 7.36 3.30 25.70
N SER A 198 6.05 3.42 25.54
CA SER A 198 5.13 3.40 26.68
C SER A 198 5.21 2.07 27.44
N LYS A 199 5.03 2.13 28.76
CA LYS A 199 5.05 0.95 29.65
C LYS A 199 3.82 0.98 30.52
N SER A 200 3.13 -0.14 30.67
CA SER A 200 1.82 -0.15 31.33
C SER A 200 1.83 0.28 32.81
N SER A 201 2.95 0.11 33.53
CA SER A 201 3.09 0.57 34.91
C SER A 201 3.51 2.04 35.04
N GLY A 202 3.91 2.70 33.95
CA GLY A 202 4.49 4.05 33.96
C GLY A 202 5.83 4.17 34.70
N ALA A 203 6.31 3.10 35.32
CA ALA A 203 7.56 3.08 36.08
C ALA A 203 8.77 3.15 35.14
N PRO A 204 9.84 3.86 35.53
CA PRO A 204 11.06 3.94 34.73
C PRO A 204 11.72 2.56 34.58
N GLY A 205 12.52 2.40 33.52
CA GLY A 205 13.30 1.19 33.26
C GLY A 205 12.73 0.33 32.13
N ALA A 206 13.37 -0.82 31.90
CA ALA A 206 12.96 -1.76 30.85
C ALA A 206 11.62 -2.42 31.23
N GLY A 207 10.77 -2.66 30.24
CA GLY A 207 9.59 -3.51 30.35
C GLY A 207 9.73 -4.71 29.41
N TYR A 208 9.17 -5.84 29.84
CA TYR A 208 9.18 -7.09 29.09
C TYR A 208 7.78 -7.72 29.08
N ASP A 209 7.41 -8.35 27.96
CA ASP A 209 6.21 -9.18 27.80
C ASP A 209 4.94 -8.55 28.39
N SER A 210 4.42 -9.04 29.52
CA SER A 210 3.17 -8.56 30.12
C SER A 210 3.18 -7.08 30.51
N ASP A 211 4.36 -6.47 30.69
CA ASP A 211 4.51 -5.04 30.93
C ASP A 211 4.20 -4.21 29.68
N CYS A 212 4.40 -4.81 28.50
CA CYS A 212 4.35 -4.18 27.18
C CYS A 212 3.12 -4.61 26.37
N HIS A 213 2.75 -5.88 26.50
CA HIS A 213 1.63 -6.50 25.82
C HIS A 213 0.87 -7.40 26.80
N SER A 214 -0.06 -6.82 27.55
CA SER A 214 -0.88 -7.59 28.47
C SER A 214 -2.01 -8.33 27.76
N THR A 215 -2.29 -9.55 28.21
CA THR A 215 -3.45 -10.34 27.77
C THR A 215 -4.78 -9.81 28.34
N VAL A 216 -4.74 -8.87 29.27
CA VAL A 216 -5.92 -8.25 29.87
C VAL A 216 -6.12 -6.85 29.29
N SER A 217 -7.21 -6.69 28.54
CA SER A 217 -7.60 -5.39 27.97
C SER A 217 -8.25 -4.52 29.05
N THR A 218 -7.59 -3.41 29.40
CA THR A 218 -8.09 -2.39 30.32
C THR A 218 -8.02 -1.03 29.66
N TRP A 219 -9.07 -0.23 29.83
CA TRP A 219 -9.13 1.11 29.25
C TRP A 219 -8.01 2.01 29.78
N GLY A 220 -7.36 2.75 28.88
CA GLY A 220 -6.29 3.69 29.23
C GLY A 220 -4.91 3.07 29.47
N ARG A 221 -4.73 1.77 29.20
CA ARG A 221 -3.45 1.09 29.42
C ARG A 221 -2.55 1.21 28.20
N ALA A 222 -1.41 1.87 28.41
CA ALA A 222 -0.36 1.99 27.40
C ALA A 222 0.19 0.60 27.00
N SER A 223 0.17 0.28 25.71
CA SER A 223 0.51 -1.03 25.16
C SER A 223 1.38 -0.91 23.90
N ASP A 224 2.39 -0.03 23.96
CA ASP A 224 3.35 0.09 22.87
C ASP A 224 4.50 -0.88 23.07
N TYR A 225 4.93 -1.52 21.98
CA TYR A 225 5.99 -2.51 22.06
C TYR A 225 6.78 -2.63 20.78
N LEU A 226 8.03 -3.04 20.95
CA LEU A 226 8.83 -3.66 19.90
C LEU A 226 8.88 -5.16 20.17
N LEU A 227 8.28 -5.96 19.30
CA LEU A 227 8.32 -7.41 19.34
C LEU A 227 9.55 -7.88 18.59
N ILE A 228 10.38 -8.68 19.25
CA ILE A 228 11.51 -9.38 18.64
C ILE A 228 11.34 -10.86 18.97
N PRO A 229 11.11 -11.75 17.98
CA PRO A 229 10.90 -13.16 18.23
C PRO A 229 12.23 -13.87 18.52
N ASN A 230 12.17 -14.95 19.30
CA ASN A 230 13.32 -15.80 19.60
C ASN A 230 14.56 -15.02 20.11
N SER A 231 14.32 -13.98 20.91
CA SER A 231 15.36 -13.10 21.43
C SER A 231 15.68 -13.33 22.91
N TYR A 232 16.88 -12.92 23.30
CA TYR A 232 17.31 -12.82 24.68
C TYR A 232 18.24 -11.63 24.88
N VAL A 233 18.31 -11.13 26.12
CA VAL A 233 19.21 -10.02 26.45
C VAL A 233 20.62 -10.56 26.68
N ALA A 234 21.62 -10.00 25.99
CA ALA A 234 22.96 -10.57 25.94
C ALA A 234 23.67 -10.64 27.30
N ASN A 235 23.43 -9.68 28.19
CA ASN A 235 24.01 -9.64 29.54
C ASN A 235 23.25 -10.52 30.54
N ASN A 236 22.07 -11.02 30.19
CA ASN A 236 21.27 -11.90 31.04
C ASN A 236 20.38 -12.81 30.18
N GLN A 237 20.90 -13.99 29.84
CA GLN A 237 20.20 -14.96 28.99
C GLN A 237 18.95 -15.56 29.63
N ALA A 238 18.72 -15.35 30.93
CA ALA A 238 17.47 -15.72 31.58
C ALA A 238 16.30 -14.83 31.12
N ILE A 239 16.59 -13.64 30.58
CA ILE A 239 15.58 -12.74 30.01
C ILE A 239 15.41 -13.08 28.53
N GLN A 240 14.42 -13.93 28.24
CA GLN A 240 14.03 -14.34 26.89
C GLN A 240 12.69 -13.71 26.48
N ALA A 241 12.63 -12.38 26.62
CA ALA A 241 11.41 -11.63 26.32
C ALA A 241 11.11 -11.63 24.82
N THR A 242 9.81 -11.57 24.50
CA THR A 242 9.32 -11.40 23.12
C THR A 242 8.90 -9.96 22.85
N TYR A 243 8.32 -9.28 23.85
CA TYR A 243 7.90 -7.88 23.76
C TYR A 243 8.78 -7.00 24.62
N TYR A 244 9.21 -5.87 24.07
CA TYR A 244 10.08 -4.89 24.71
C TYR A 244 9.43 -3.50 24.72
N CYS A 245 9.48 -2.81 25.86
CA CYS A 245 8.91 -1.47 26.05
C CYS A 245 9.63 -0.69 27.18
N GLY A 246 9.18 0.52 27.49
CA GLY A 246 9.79 1.36 28.53
C GLY A 246 11.03 2.12 28.06
N THR A 247 11.88 2.54 29.02
CA THR A 247 13.02 3.45 28.79
C THR A 247 14.40 2.90 29.18
N GLY A 248 14.47 1.67 29.68
CA GLY A 248 15.70 1.10 30.29
C GLY A 248 16.52 0.17 29.39
N LEU A 249 16.26 0.10 28.09
CA LEU A 249 16.98 -0.79 27.17
C LEU A 249 18.19 -0.12 26.49
N ALA A 250 18.34 1.20 26.59
CA ALA A 250 19.50 1.89 26.02
C ALA A 250 20.82 1.33 26.58
N GLY A 251 21.79 1.09 25.70
CA GLY A 251 23.08 0.48 26.02
C GLY A 251 23.07 -1.05 26.16
N THR A 252 21.89 -1.69 26.06
CA THR A 252 21.79 -3.16 26.08
C THR A 252 21.95 -3.76 24.69
N LYS A 253 22.24 -5.06 24.64
CA LYS A 253 22.26 -5.85 23.40
C LYS A 253 21.20 -6.94 23.48
N ILE A 254 20.40 -7.06 22.43
CA ILE A 254 19.40 -8.12 22.26
C ILE A 254 19.88 -9.03 21.14
N ILE A 255 19.98 -10.32 21.41
CA ILE A 255 20.38 -11.31 20.42
C ILE A 255 19.15 -12.12 20.03
N ALA A 256 18.90 -12.27 18.73
CA ALA A 256 17.79 -13.03 18.20
C ALA A 256 18.25 -14.10 17.20
N ARG A 257 17.50 -15.21 17.17
CA ARG A 257 17.62 -16.26 16.15
C ARG A 257 16.57 -16.05 15.05
N PRO A 258 16.75 -16.63 13.86
CA PRO A 258 15.78 -16.50 12.78
C PRO A 258 14.35 -16.88 13.23
N PRO A 259 13.31 -16.20 12.73
CA PRO A 259 13.34 -15.15 11.70
C PRO A 259 13.79 -13.78 12.24
N PHE A 260 14.60 -13.03 11.46
CA PHE A 260 15.07 -11.70 11.84
C PHE A 260 14.04 -10.62 11.49
N VAL A 261 13.00 -10.56 12.31
CA VAL A 261 11.86 -9.67 12.14
C VAL A 261 11.61 -8.89 13.43
N LEU A 262 11.30 -7.61 13.32
CA LEU A 262 10.83 -6.80 14.42
C LEU A 262 9.43 -6.29 14.09
N HIS A 263 8.50 -6.34 15.04
CA HIS A 263 7.18 -5.73 14.87
C HIS A 263 7.04 -4.57 15.84
N PHE A 264 6.81 -3.38 15.31
CA PHE A 264 6.43 -2.24 16.12
C PHE A 264 4.91 -2.11 16.15
N SER A 265 4.36 -1.88 17.34
CA SER A 265 2.96 -1.52 17.53
C SER A 265 2.87 -0.36 18.51
N SER A 266 2.13 0.68 18.15
CA SER A 266 1.67 1.71 19.07
C SER A 266 0.14 1.73 19.18
N ASP A 267 -0.34 2.08 20.36
CA ASP A 267 -1.75 2.29 20.65
C ASP A 267 -2.20 3.73 20.29
N GLY A 268 -3.41 4.10 20.70
CA GLY A 268 -4.00 5.39 20.35
C GLY A 268 -3.50 6.58 21.17
N GLN A 269 -2.61 6.36 22.13
CA GLN A 269 -2.09 7.37 23.04
C GLN A 269 -0.67 7.76 22.65
N THR A 270 -0.26 8.97 23.03
CA THR A 270 1.11 9.44 22.79
C THR A 270 1.54 10.38 23.91
N SER A 271 2.80 10.26 24.32
CA SER A 271 3.44 11.13 25.31
C SER A 271 4.71 11.76 24.76
N ALA A 272 5.11 12.91 25.30
CA ALA A 272 6.39 13.54 24.97
C ALA A 272 7.61 12.68 25.36
N THR A 273 7.43 11.71 26.25
CA THR A 273 8.48 10.76 26.67
C THR A 273 8.62 9.57 25.72
N GLU A 274 7.65 9.36 24.82
CA GLU A 274 7.56 8.22 23.89
C GLU A 274 8.25 8.55 22.57
N THR A 275 9.58 8.61 22.64
CA THR A 275 10.43 9.09 21.53
C THR A 275 10.89 7.99 20.58
N GLY A 276 10.52 6.74 20.85
CA GLY A 276 10.69 5.62 19.93
C GLY A 276 11.96 4.85 20.16
N PHE A 277 12.57 4.34 19.09
CA PHE A 277 13.77 3.51 19.21
C PHE A 277 14.78 3.82 18.10
N GLN A 278 16.05 3.69 18.46
CA GLN A 278 17.19 3.70 17.57
C GLN A 278 18.10 2.54 17.96
N LEU A 279 18.41 1.69 17.00
CA LEU A 279 19.28 0.55 17.21
C LEU A 279 20.15 0.30 15.98
N THR A 280 21.27 -0.35 16.19
CA THR A 280 22.10 -0.90 15.13
C THR A 280 22.05 -2.42 15.20
N TYR A 281 22.09 -3.08 14.04
CA TYR A 281 22.10 -4.53 13.98
C TYR A 281 23.39 -5.05 13.34
N THR A 282 23.78 -6.26 13.75
CA THR A 282 24.84 -7.05 13.13
C THR A 282 24.38 -8.50 12.98
N VAL A 283 24.38 -9.01 11.75
CA VAL A 283 24.10 -10.41 11.42
C VAL A 283 25.43 -11.16 11.32
N GLN A 284 25.56 -12.24 12.07
CA GLN A 284 26.75 -13.08 12.10
C GLN A 284 26.38 -14.56 12.12
N GLN A 285 27.32 -15.46 11.80
CA GLN A 285 27.06 -16.88 11.98
C GLN A 285 26.80 -17.21 13.45
N SER A 286 25.82 -18.07 13.71
CA SER A 286 25.60 -18.57 15.07
C SER A 286 26.82 -19.40 15.47
N GLN A 287 27.45 -19.05 16.60
CA GLN A 287 28.47 -19.93 17.18
C GLN A 287 27.79 -21.26 17.52
N ALA A 288 28.29 -22.36 16.97
CA ALA A 288 27.85 -23.69 17.37
C ALA A 288 28.14 -23.82 18.87
N LEU A 289 27.10 -23.98 19.68
CA LEU A 289 27.25 -24.47 21.04
C LEU A 289 27.77 -25.91 20.90
N LEU A 290 29.06 -26.10 21.09
CA LEU A 290 29.68 -27.40 21.37
C LEU A 290 29.32 -27.81 22.80
#